data_AF-A0A9J6H7C3-F1
#
_entry.id   AF-A0A9J6H7C3-F1
#
_cell.length_a   1.000
_cell.length_b   1.000
_cell.length_c   1.000
_cell.angle_alpha   90.00
_cell.angle_beta   90.00
_cell.angle_gamma   90.00
#
_symmetry.space_group_name_H-M   'P 1'
#
loop_
_entity.id
_entity.type
_entity.pdbx_description
1 polymer ?
#
loop_
_entity_poly.entity_id
_entity_poly.type
_entity_poly.pdbx_seq_one_letter_code
_entity_poly.pdbx_strand_id
1 'polypeptide(L)'
;MLPNGLRIGGGLCWKLARTASSSAATAPSRVTGTTSSPASSKASSRSSKHASELPTRQRRRLDFCDDHFGVLEEPEGPVNEQSRARIQVLSESLGCSLASATSIVMGNRKILDIRKETLMKNIGMLKSLFPVRDIMRHPEIFTFTFGMAEQRYRNLEECGIKIITPARVVRYADLMTQPAYSLKLSGLIAAETDAATHLLSFLDCPAGVRAEILSGLPLHHPISLSLAEVKRAVLRGYLAWRLGCSREEIDALVKKYPSVDNRSLQFLRHTIELLTNHFHMPCSKASILRNGFVLLAHPGNLEAQLSQVRHLAGGLDVRELAGLCPRLLTVPAENLIRVERLLQAHGVTPAQVQRCIRIYSLSPETIEARLQEISKVAEFDVRRECPRLLNLVYYASKARHRLELLSQLGHPAGGVSINVLSMAASDFARVFYSGSDRGRPRETAEYLAHLLGKPEAEDFMLDVMTGEWCTQTHAKRTLIETVPV
;
A
#
# COMPACT_ATOMS: atom_id res chain seq x y z
N MET A 1 57.48 1.07 30.16
CA MET A 1 57.26 0.62 28.78
C MET A 1 56.24 -0.53 28.83
N LEU A 2 55.02 -0.26 28.39
CA LEU A 2 53.87 -1.19 28.30
C LEU A 2 53.29 -0.99 26.88
N PRO A 3 52.98 -2.05 26.12
CA PRO A 3 52.50 -1.87 24.76
C PRO A 3 51.00 -1.64 24.69
N ASN A 4 50.64 -0.86 23.68
CA ASN A 4 49.33 -0.33 23.35
C ASN A 4 48.26 -1.42 23.14
N GLY A 5 47.11 -1.23 23.80
CA GLY A 5 45.88 -1.95 23.50
C GLY A 5 45.23 -1.46 22.21
N LEU A 6 44.91 -2.40 21.32
CA LEU A 6 44.05 -2.21 20.16
C LEU A 6 42.70 -1.62 20.60
N ARG A 7 42.41 -0.40 20.15
CA ARG A 7 41.04 0.12 20.06
C ARG A 7 40.45 -0.32 18.72
N ILE A 8 39.57 -1.32 18.73
CA ILE A 8 38.69 -1.60 17.59
C ILE A 8 37.48 -0.67 17.71
N GLY A 9 37.27 0.16 16.69
CA GLY A 9 36.34 1.28 16.70
C GLY A 9 34.87 0.87 16.65
N GLY A 10 34.12 1.15 17.71
CA GLY A 10 32.65 1.13 17.75
C GLY A 10 32.01 2.40 17.17
N GLY A 11 32.36 2.75 15.92
CA GLY A 11 32.02 4.05 15.32
C GLY A 11 30.89 4.07 14.28
N LEU A 12 30.25 2.94 13.95
CA LEU A 12 29.38 2.86 12.76
C LEU A 12 27.87 2.73 13.00
N CYS A 13 27.40 2.57 14.24
CA CYS A 13 25.95 2.46 14.53
C CYS A 13 25.19 3.81 14.53
N TRP A 14 25.88 4.94 14.36
CA TRP A 14 25.32 6.28 14.62
C TRP A 14 24.58 6.94 13.43
N LYS A 15 24.51 6.33 12.25
CA LYS A 15 23.82 6.92 11.09
C LYS A 15 22.32 6.64 11.02
N LEU A 16 21.82 5.60 11.71
CA LEU A 16 20.40 5.26 11.75
C LEU A 16 19.57 6.17 12.69
N ALA A 17 20.21 6.78 13.70
CA ALA A 17 19.52 7.58 14.72
C ALA A 17 19.48 9.10 14.43
N ARG A 18 20.40 9.63 13.61
CA ARG A 18 20.54 11.10 13.43
C ARG A 18 19.45 11.77 12.59
N THR A 19 18.71 11.03 11.77
CA THR A 19 17.60 11.61 10.98
C THR A 19 16.33 11.85 11.81
N ALA A 20 16.30 11.44 13.07
CA ALA A 20 15.11 11.56 13.94
C ALA A 20 15.21 12.67 15.00
N SER A 21 16.36 13.33 15.17
CA SER A 21 16.59 14.25 16.31
C SER A 21 16.40 15.74 16.01
N SER A 22 15.83 16.12 14.86
CA SER A 22 15.58 17.53 14.52
C SER A 22 14.10 17.94 14.54
N SER A 23 13.34 17.54 15.56
CA SER A 23 12.10 18.26 15.95
C SER A 23 11.48 17.68 17.22
N ALA A 24 11.88 18.14 18.40
CA ALA A 24 11.03 18.09 19.59
C ALA A 24 11.63 18.95 20.71
N ALA A 25 11.03 20.10 20.97
CA ALA A 25 11.14 20.79 22.24
C ALA A 25 9.75 20.94 22.85
N THR A 26 9.72 20.86 24.18
CA THR A 26 8.64 21.24 25.11
C THR A 26 7.59 20.17 25.45
N ALA A 27 7.82 19.47 26.56
CA ALA A 27 6.77 18.98 27.45
C ALA A 27 6.43 20.06 28.49
N PRO A 28 5.26 19.96 29.16
CA PRO A 28 5.37 19.77 30.61
C PRO A 28 4.40 18.75 31.22
N SER A 29 4.77 18.41 32.45
CA SER A 29 4.38 17.34 33.36
C SER A 29 3.15 17.65 34.24
N ARG A 30 2.68 16.58 34.93
CA ARG A 30 1.90 16.49 36.19
C ARG A 30 0.39 16.25 36.10
N VAL A 31 -0.27 15.50 36.99
CA VAL A 31 0.02 14.42 37.98
C VAL A 31 -1.33 14.07 38.64
N THR A 32 -1.51 12.81 39.11
CA THR A 32 -2.55 12.28 40.05
C THR A 32 -4.04 12.37 39.63
N GLY A 33 -4.93 11.45 39.98
CA GLY A 33 -4.88 10.33 40.93
C GLY A 33 -6.17 9.49 40.87
N THR A 34 -6.09 8.36 41.55
CA THR A 34 -7.09 7.29 41.78
C THR A 34 -8.37 7.74 42.48
N THR A 35 -9.53 7.09 42.22
CA THR A 35 -10.25 6.19 43.16
C THR A 35 -11.66 5.75 42.68
N SER A 36 -12.00 4.50 43.07
CA SER A 36 -13.30 3.93 43.46
C SER A 36 -14.45 3.67 42.47
N SER A 37 -14.77 2.37 42.35
CA SER A 37 -16.00 1.68 41.92
C SER A 37 -17.24 1.99 42.81
N PRO A 38 -18.36 1.23 42.77
CA PRO A 38 -19.21 0.75 41.67
C PRO A 38 -20.72 1.08 41.92
N ALA A 39 -21.60 0.76 40.95
CA ALA A 39 -22.94 0.15 41.11
C ALA A 39 -23.93 0.66 40.05
N SER A 40 -24.49 -0.24 39.26
CA SER A 40 -25.70 0.02 38.47
C SER A 40 -26.70 -1.10 38.71
N SER A 41 -27.85 -0.74 39.26
CA SER A 41 -29.05 -1.57 39.34
C SER A 41 -30.15 -0.97 38.45
N LYS A 42 -30.75 -1.86 37.66
CA LYS A 42 -32.18 -1.94 37.27
C LYS A 42 -32.87 -0.74 36.61
N ALA A 43 -33.19 -0.97 35.33
CA ALA A 43 -34.54 -1.06 34.75
C ALA A 43 -35.57 0.08 34.97
N SER A 44 -36.08 0.61 33.84
CA SER A 44 -37.47 0.45 33.39
C SER A 44 -38.11 1.74 32.84
N SER A 45 -38.52 1.63 31.57
CA SER A 45 -39.81 2.05 30.98
C SER A 45 -40.17 3.53 30.77
N ARG A 46 -40.72 3.72 29.55
CA ARG A 46 -41.87 4.55 29.12
C ARG A 46 -41.64 6.01 28.67
N SER A 47 -41.84 6.15 27.35
CA SER A 47 -42.96 6.92 26.74
C SER A 47 -42.84 8.44 26.52
N SER A 48 -42.69 8.77 25.24
CA SER A 48 -43.52 9.70 24.45
C SER A 48 -43.11 11.17 24.26
N LYS A 49 -43.30 11.56 22.99
CA LYS A 49 -43.69 12.86 22.41
C LYS A 49 -42.62 13.90 22.03
N HIS A 50 -42.67 14.20 20.72
CA HIS A 50 -42.51 15.49 20.05
C HIS A 50 -41.31 16.37 20.41
N ALA A 51 -40.39 16.54 19.45
CA ALA A 51 -40.19 17.84 18.78
C ALA A 51 -39.23 17.68 17.60
N SER A 52 -39.59 18.33 16.51
CA SER A 52 -38.84 18.52 15.30
C SER A 52 -37.60 19.39 15.55
N GLU A 53 -36.41 18.83 15.40
CA GLU A 53 -35.19 19.60 15.16
C GLU A 53 -34.40 18.91 14.04
N LEU A 54 -34.32 19.60 12.90
CA LEU A 54 -33.40 19.30 11.81
C LEU A 54 -31.98 19.67 12.27
N PRO A 55 -31.02 18.73 12.36
CA PRO A 55 -29.62 19.11 12.51
C PRO A 55 -29.02 19.28 11.12
N THR A 56 -28.66 20.52 10.83
CA THR A 56 -27.73 20.92 9.77
C THR A 56 -26.49 20.02 9.83
N ARG A 57 -26.43 19.03 8.92
CA ARG A 57 -25.32 18.08 8.81
C ARG A 57 -24.08 18.83 8.30
N GLN A 58 -23.28 19.34 9.23
CA GLN A 58 -21.87 19.65 8.99
C GLN A 58 -21.21 18.38 8.43
N ARG A 59 -20.87 18.42 7.14
CA ARG A 59 -20.03 17.43 6.48
C ARG A 59 -18.65 17.46 7.14
N ARG A 60 -18.45 16.63 8.17
CA ARG A 60 -17.12 16.21 8.59
C ARG A 60 -16.51 15.43 7.42
N ARG A 61 -15.54 16.05 6.74
CA ARG A 61 -14.54 15.32 5.96
C ARG A 61 -13.85 14.38 6.94
N LEU A 62 -14.13 13.09 6.82
CA LEU A 62 -13.37 12.06 7.47
C LEU A 62 -12.15 11.83 6.59
N ASP A 63 -11.05 12.48 6.95
CA ASP A 63 -9.72 12.14 6.47
C ASP A 63 -9.46 10.70 6.90
N PHE A 64 -9.52 9.78 5.94
CA PHE A 64 -8.95 8.46 6.09
C PHE A 64 -7.43 8.64 6.15
N CYS A 65 -6.86 8.42 7.33
CA CYS A 65 -5.43 8.17 7.48
C CYS A 65 -5.11 6.83 6.82
N ASP A 66 -4.94 6.83 5.49
CA ASP A 66 -4.01 5.92 4.86
C ASP A 66 -2.62 6.38 5.28
N ASP A 67 -1.89 5.53 6.01
CA ASP A 67 -0.44 5.65 6.26
C ASP A 67 0.34 5.50 4.94
N HIS A 68 0.09 6.40 3.99
CA HIS A 68 1.01 6.73 2.92
C HIS A 68 2.01 7.73 3.48
N PHE A 69 3.03 7.22 4.18
CA PHE A 69 4.33 7.90 4.24
C PHE A 69 4.95 7.84 2.85
N GLY A 70 4.43 8.65 1.94
CA GLY A 70 5.18 9.10 0.78
C GLY A 70 6.23 10.06 1.31
N VAL A 71 7.48 9.62 1.35
CA VAL A 71 8.61 10.56 1.43
C VAL A 71 8.45 11.48 0.22
N LEU A 72 8.08 12.73 0.49
CA LEU A 72 8.20 13.83 -0.45
C LEU A 72 9.70 13.98 -0.71
N GLU A 73 10.18 13.36 -1.79
CA GLU A 73 11.43 13.79 -2.39
C GLU A 73 11.21 15.23 -2.83
N GLU A 74 11.91 16.16 -2.18
CA GLU A 74 11.91 17.56 -2.57
C GLU A 74 12.41 17.67 -4.02
N PRO A 75 11.75 18.44 -4.89
CA PRO A 75 12.20 18.61 -6.25
C PRO A 75 13.50 19.43 -6.25
N GLU A 76 14.63 18.74 -6.37
CA GLU A 76 15.96 19.34 -6.51
C GLU A 76 16.08 19.99 -7.91
N GLY A 77 15.78 21.28 -7.98
CA GLY A 77 16.09 22.12 -9.13
C GLY A 77 15.49 23.52 -9.01
N PRO A 78 16.14 24.58 -9.53
CA PRO A 78 15.51 25.89 -9.64
C PRO A 78 14.24 25.73 -10.50
N VAL A 79 13.09 26.19 -10.01
CA VAL A 79 11.74 26.03 -10.59
C VAL A 79 11.68 26.24 -12.12
N ASN A 80 12.60 27.04 -12.66
CA ASN A 80 12.73 27.31 -14.09
C ASN A 80 13.22 26.10 -14.91
N GLU A 81 14.14 25.29 -14.38
CA GLU A 81 14.69 24.11 -15.08
C GLU A 81 13.69 22.94 -15.07
N GLN A 82 13.08 22.66 -13.92
CA GLN A 82 12.01 21.66 -13.81
C GLN A 82 10.83 21.98 -14.75
N SER A 83 10.46 23.26 -14.85
CA SER A 83 9.42 23.72 -15.77
C SER A 83 9.81 23.46 -17.22
N ARG A 84 11.04 23.78 -17.63
CA ARG A 84 11.54 23.53 -19.00
C ARG A 84 11.54 22.04 -19.33
N ALA A 85 12.06 21.19 -18.46
CA ALA A 85 12.05 19.75 -18.66
C ALA A 85 10.62 19.20 -18.79
N ARG A 86 9.68 19.69 -17.99
CA ARG A 86 8.27 19.27 -18.05
C ARG A 86 7.56 19.75 -19.31
N ILE A 87 7.84 20.97 -19.75
CA ILE A 87 7.33 21.53 -21.02
C ILE A 87 7.83 20.68 -22.21
N GLN A 88 9.11 20.31 -22.22
CA GLN A 88 9.67 19.47 -23.27
C GLN A 88 8.99 18.10 -23.32
N VAL A 89 8.85 17.44 -22.17
CA VAL A 89 8.14 16.14 -22.08
C VAL A 89 6.71 16.23 -22.60
N LEU A 90 5.97 17.29 -22.25
CA LEU A 90 4.60 17.49 -22.74
C LEU A 90 4.56 17.75 -24.25
N SER A 91 5.47 18.58 -24.76
CA SER A 91 5.57 18.91 -26.19
C SER A 91 5.83 17.65 -27.02
N GLU A 92 6.78 16.83 -26.63
CA GLU A 92 7.12 15.57 -27.30
C GLU A 92 5.96 14.57 -27.23
N SER A 93 5.37 14.39 -26.05
CA SER A 93 4.35 13.35 -25.82
C SER A 93 2.99 13.67 -26.46
N LEU A 94 2.62 14.95 -26.47
CA LEU A 94 1.39 15.43 -27.11
C LEU A 94 1.60 15.73 -28.60
N GLY A 95 2.85 15.86 -29.06
CA GLY A 95 3.16 16.30 -30.42
C GLY A 95 2.71 17.73 -30.69
N CYS A 96 2.87 18.61 -29.69
CA CYS A 96 2.44 20.01 -29.78
C CYS A 96 3.61 20.99 -29.66
N SER A 97 3.39 22.25 -30.05
CA SER A 97 4.43 23.28 -29.97
C SER A 97 4.86 23.55 -28.53
N LEU A 98 6.12 23.99 -28.34
CA LEU A 98 6.63 24.41 -27.04
C LEU A 98 5.78 25.51 -26.39
N ALA A 99 5.24 26.44 -27.19
CA ALA A 99 4.35 27.49 -26.70
C ALA A 99 3.04 26.91 -26.13
N SER A 100 2.44 25.92 -26.80
CA SER A 100 1.25 25.23 -26.32
C SER A 100 1.53 24.43 -25.05
N ALA A 101 2.64 23.68 -25.01
CA ALA A 101 3.06 22.94 -23.81
C ALA A 101 3.33 23.89 -22.64
N THR A 102 3.95 25.05 -22.90
CA THR A 102 4.15 26.12 -21.90
C THR A 102 2.80 26.60 -21.37
N SER A 103 1.83 26.89 -22.24
CA SER A 103 0.48 27.31 -21.82
C SER A 103 -0.20 26.29 -20.93
N ILE A 104 -0.03 24.98 -21.18
CA ILE A 104 -0.60 23.91 -20.35
C ILE A 104 0.01 23.92 -18.94
N VAL A 105 1.34 23.98 -18.84
CA VAL A 105 2.04 24.02 -17.54
C VAL A 105 1.68 25.28 -16.76
N MET A 106 1.58 26.42 -17.45
CA MET A 106 1.22 27.70 -16.83
C MET A 106 -0.25 27.73 -16.39
N GLY A 107 -1.15 27.09 -17.15
CA GLY A 107 -2.56 26.93 -16.79
C GLY A 107 -2.78 26.00 -15.60
N ASN A 108 -1.88 25.03 -15.37
CA ASN A 108 -1.96 24.13 -14.23
C ASN A 108 -0.58 23.73 -13.70
N ARG A 109 -0.07 24.52 -12.75
CA ARG A 109 1.27 24.32 -12.17
C ARG A 109 1.44 23.02 -11.40
N LYS A 110 0.35 22.39 -10.94
CA LYS A 110 0.40 21.10 -10.23
C LYS A 110 0.97 19.96 -11.08
N ILE A 111 1.05 20.14 -12.41
CA ILE A 111 1.71 19.19 -13.32
C ILE A 111 3.21 19.05 -12.99
N LEU A 112 3.83 20.08 -12.43
CA LEU A 112 5.25 20.06 -12.07
C LEU A 112 5.54 19.03 -10.96
N ASP A 113 4.58 18.85 -10.03
CA ASP A 113 4.69 17.96 -8.87
C ASP A 113 4.51 16.47 -9.23
N ILE A 114 4.05 16.17 -10.45
CA ILE A 114 3.79 14.80 -10.89
C ILE A 114 5.08 14.16 -11.39
N ARG A 115 5.40 12.95 -10.91
CA ARG A 115 6.53 12.15 -11.43
C ARG A 115 6.44 11.98 -12.95
N LYS A 116 7.60 12.06 -13.63
CA LYS A 116 7.68 12.05 -15.10
C LYS A 116 6.99 10.81 -15.69
N GLU A 117 7.25 9.65 -15.12
CA GLU A 117 6.74 8.35 -15.57
C GLU A 117 5.21 8.27 -15.43
N THR A 118 4.69 8.77 -14.31
CA THR A 118 3.24 8.84 -14.06
C THR A 118 2.56 9.79 -15.04
N LEU A 119 3.17 10.95 -15.31
CA LEU A 119 2.63 11.90 -16.29
C LEU A 119 2.60 11.29 -17.70
N MET A 120 3.67 10.61 -18.11
CA MET A 120 3.72 9.92 -19.40
C MET A 120 2.62 8.86 -19.54
N LYS A 121 2.42 8.05 -18.51
CA LYS A 121 1.34 7.05 -18.46
C LYS A 121 -0.04 7.70 -18.52
N ASN A 122 -0.24 8.79 -17.78
CA ASN A 122 -1.48 9.57 -17.83
C ASN A 122 -1.73 10.12 -19.25
N ILE A 123 -0.72 10.70 -19.90
CA ILE A 123 -0.85 11.22 -21.28
C ILE A 123 -1.21 10.08 -22.25
N GLY A 124 -0.55 8.93 -22.15
CA GLY A 124 -0.86 7.77 -22.98
C GLY A 124 -2.32 7.33 -22.86
N MET A 125 -2.81 7.19 -21.62
CA MET A 125 -4.22 6.85 -21.33
C MET A 125 -5.19 7.93 -21.82
N LEU A 126 -4.86 9.22 -21.66
CA LEU A 126 -5.71 10.30 -22.15
C LEU A 126 -5.79 10.31 -23.67
N LYS A 127 -4.68 10.04 -24.38
CA LYS A 127 -4.64 9.94 -25.85
C LYS A 127 -5.47 8.76 -26.38
N SER A 128 -5.61 7.68 -25.61
CA SER A 128 -6.51 6.57 -25.98
C SER A 128 -7.99 6.90 -25.78
N LEU A 129 -8.32 7.89 -24.95
CA LEU A 129 -9.71 8.27 -24.64
C LEU A 129 -10.20 9.48 -25.45
N PHE A 130 -9.31 10.42 -25.77
CA PHE A 130 -9.68 11.71 -26.35
C PHE A 130 -8.73 12.17 -27.46
N PRO A 131 -9.23 12.96 -28.41
CA PRO A 131 -8.36 13.69 -29.34
C PRO A 131 -7.40 14.63 -28.59
N VAL A 132 -6.14 14.67 -29.02
CA VAL A 132 -5.09 15.50 -28.39
C VAL A 132 -5.51 16.96 -28.23
N ARG A 133 -6.17 17.52 -29.25
CA ARG A 133 -6.66 18.91 -29.24
C ARG A 133 -7.59 19.19 -28.07
N ASP A 134 -8.44 18.24 -27.69
CA ASP A 134 -9.39 18.42 -26.60
C ASP A 134 -8.73 18.23 -25.25
N ILE A 135 -7.75 17.33 -25.14
CA ILE A 135 -6.94 17.15 -23.92
C ILE A 135 -6.22 18.47 -23.58
N MET A 136 -5.60 19.10 -24.58
CA MET A 136 -4.82 20.34 -24.40
C MET A 136 -5.67 21.52 -23.91
N ARG A 137 -6.98 21.52 -24.16
CA ARG A 137 -7.91 22.56 -23.70
C ARG A 137 -8.28 22.44 -22.23
N HIS A 138 -7.97 21.32 -21.59
CA HIS A 138 -8.32 21.04 -20.20
C HIS A 138 -7.10 20.55 -19.40
N PRO A 139 -6.13 21.45 -19.10
CA PRO A 139 -4.90 21.10 -18.37
C PRO A 139 -5.12 20.45 -17.00
N GLU A 140 -6.30 20.61 -16.40
CA GLU A 140 -6.67 20.01 -15.12
C GLU A 140 -6.62 18.48 -15.18
N ILE A 141 -6.93 17.89 -16.33
CA ILE A 141 -7.04 16.43 -16.48
C ILE A 141 -5.69 15.71 -16.32
N PHE A 142 -4.56 16.41 -16.55
CA PHE A 142 -3.22 15.83 -16.36
C PHE A 142 -2.89 15.57 -14.88
N THR A 143 -3.55 16.26 -13.96
CA THR A 143 -3.33 16.11 -12.50
C THR A 143 -4.12 14.98 -11.87
N PHE A 144 -4.89 14.25 -12.67
CA PHE A 144 -5.63 13.10 -12.17
C PHE A 144 -4.67 11.97 -11.80
N THR A 145 -5.02 11.23 -10.75
CA THR A 145 -4.31 9.99 -10.45
C THR A 145 -4.51 9.01 -11.62
N PHE A 146 -3.52 8.14 -11.82
CA PHE A 146 -3.56 7.19 -12.92
C PHE A 146 -4.84 6.34 -12.90
N GLY A 147 -5.48 6.20 -14.06
CA GLY A 147 -6.76 5.52 -14.24
C GLY A 147 -8.00 6.31 -13.82
N MET A 148 -7.88 7.45 -13.13
CA MET A 148 -9.07 8.21 -12.69
C MET A 148 -9.84 8.82 -13.86
N ALA A 149 -9.16 9.32 -14.90
CA ALA A 149 -9.84 9.88 -16.07
C ALA A 149 -10.65 8.80 -16.82
N GLU A 150 -10.05 7.64 -17.05
CA GLU A 150 -10.71 6.47 -17.63
C GLU A 150 -11.91 6.01 -16.78
N GLN A 151 -11.72 5.89 -15.47
CA GLN A 151 -12.78 5.53 -14.53
C GLN A 151 -13.97 6.51 -14.60
N ARG A 152 -13.71 7.81 -14.66
CA ARG A 152 -14.76 8.83 -14.80
C ARG A 152 -15.41 8.78 -16.17
N TYR A 153 -14.63 8.58 -17.23
CA TYR A 153 -15.13 8.38 -18.59
C TYR A 153 -16.13 7.22 -18.62
N ARG A 154 -15.73 6.03 -18.15
CA ARG A 154 -16.60 4.84 -18.12
C ARG A 154 -17.85 5.05 -17.30
N ASN A 155 -17.75 5.74 -16.16
CA ASN A 155 -18.92 6.03 -15.35
C ASN A 155 -19.94 6.94 -16.08
N LEU A 156 -19.47 7.96 -16.79
CA LEU A 156 -20.35 8.85 -17.55
C LEU A 156 -21.02 8.10 -18.71
N GLU A 157 -20.25 7.23 -19.39
CA GLU A 157 -20.74 6.33 -20.44
C GLU A 157 -21.84 5.40 -19.89
N GLU A 158 -21.55 4.72 -18.78
CA GLU A 158 -22.48 3.80 -18.10
C GLU A 158 -23.77 4.47 -17.62
N CYS A 159 -23.72 5.77 -17.30
CA CYS A 159 -24.89 6.56 -16.94
C CYS A 159 -25.69 7.10 -18.14
N GLY A 160 -25.27 6.81 -19.39
CA GLY A 160 -25.99 7.16 -20.61
C GLY A 160 -25.59 8.49 -21.25
N ILE A 161 -24.46 9.08 -20.83
CA ILE A 161 -23.93 10.31 -21.45
C ILE A 161 -23.16 9.92 -22.71
N LYS A 162 -23.73 10.21 -23.89
CA LYS A 162 -23.18 9.74 -25.19
C LYS A 162 -21.87 10.43 -25.59
N ILE A 163 -21.78 11.74 -25.44
CA ILE A 163 -20.61 12.52 -25.86
C ILE A 163 -19.76 12.82 -24.63
N ILE A 164 -18.62 12.16 -24.47
CA ILE A 164 -17.76 12.36 -23.30
C ILE A 164 -16.53 13.13 -23.74
N THR A 165 -16.37 14.34 -23.18
CA THR A 165 -15.23 15.21 -23.44
C THR A 165 -14.37 15.36 -22.18
N PRO A 166 -13.10 15.80 -22.29
CA PRO A 166 -12.26 16.06 -21.12
C PRO A 166 -12.92 17.03 -20.12
N ALA A 167 -13.62 18.06 -20.61
CA ALA A 167 -14.39 18.99 -19.79
C ALA A 167 -15.43 18.28 -18.88
N ARG A 168 -16.14 17.29 -19.44
CA ARG A 168 -17.17 16.53 -18.70
C ARG A 168 -16.53 15.60 -17.67
N VAL A 169 -15.39 15.00 -18.00
CA VAL A 169 -14.60 14.18 -17.06
C VAL A 169 -14.05 15.01 -15.89
N VAL A 170 -13.62 16.25 -16.16
CA VAL A 170 -13.24 17.20 -15.11
C VAL A 170 -14.45 17.52 -14.22
N ARG A 171 -15.60 17.82 -14.82
CA ARG A 171 -16.88 18.11 -14.14
C ARG A 171 -17.67 16.88 -13.69
N TYR A 172 -17.02 15.73 -13.58
CA TYR A 172 -17.67 14.46 -13.25
C TYR A 172 -18.53 14.55 -11.97
N ALA A 173 -18.01 15.17 -10.91
CA ALA A 173 -18.74 15.28 -9.65
C ALA A 173 -20.06 16.04 -9.82
N ASP A 174 -20.04 17.18 -10.52
CA ASP A 174 -21.23 18.00 -10.77
C ASP A 174 -22.28 17.23 -11.55
N LEU A 175 -21.87 16.50 -12.59
CA LEU A 175 -22.76 15.70 -13.43
C LEU A 175 -23.39 14.56 -12.63
N MET A 176 -22.60 13.86 -11.81
CA MET A 176 -23.08 12.72 -11.03
C MET A 176 -24.03 13.12 -9.90
N THR A 177 -23.98 14.37 -9.43
CA THR A 177 -24.92 14.89 -8.42
C THR A 177 -26.28 15.29 -8.97
N GLN A 178 -26.43 15.36 -10.29
CA GLN A 178 -27.70 15.75 -10.92
C GLN A 178 -28.62 14.53 -11.13
N PRO A 179 -29.94 14.72 -11.02
CA PRO A 179 -30.90 13.72 -11.45
C PRO A 179 -30.85 13.47 -12.96
N ALA A 180 -31.20 12.25 -13.37
CA ALA A 180 -31.21 11.87 -14.78
C ALA A 180 -32.12 12.80 -15.62
N TYR A 181 -33.24 13.23 -15.06
CA TYR A 181 -34.17 14.16 -15.70
C TYR A 181 -33.51 15.50 -16.09
N SER A 182 -32.72 16.11 -15.21
CA SER A 182 -32.03 17.39 -15.49
C SER A 182 -31.00 17.25 -16.63
N LEU A 183 -30.34 16.09 -16.69
CA LEU A 183 -29.38 15.77 -17.75
C LEU A 183 -30.07 15.47 -19.09
N LYS A 184 -31.29 14.93 -19.06
CA LYS A 184 -32.13 14.78 -20.26
C LYS A 184 -32.59 16.13 -20.80
N LEU A 185 -33.03 17.04 -19.93
CA LEU A 185 -33.44 18.39 -20.33
C LEU A 185 -32.30 19.18 -21.00
N SER A 186 -31.07 18.98 -20.55
CA SER A 186 -29.87 19.60 -21.15
C SER A 186 -29.34 18.84 -22.37
N GLY A 187 -30.01 17.77 -22.82
CA GLY A 187 -29.61 16.96 -23.97
C GLY A 187 -28.34 16.15 -23.77
N LEU A 188 -27.88 15.95 -22.53
CA LEU A 188 -26.70 15.15 -22.21
C LEU A 188 -26.99 13.65 -22.20
N ILE A 189 -28.20 13.28 -21.78
CA ILE A 189 -28.76 11.92 -21.83
C ILE A 189 -29.96 11.96 -22.78
N ALA A 190 -30.15 10.91 -23.58
CA ALA A 190 -31.29 10.86 -24.48
C ALA A 190 -32.61 10.70 -23.70
N ALA A 191 -33.69 11.32 -24.18
CA ALA A 191 -34.95 11.45 -23.45
C ALA A 191 -35.53 10.08 -23.04
N GLU A 192 -35.40 9.10 -23.93
CA GLU A 192 -35.85 7.73 -23.82
C GLU A 192 -34.97 6.84 -22.91
N THR A 193 -33.74 7.27 -22.61
CA THR A 193 -32.79 6.42 -21.87
C THR A 193 -33.14 6.40 -20.37
N ASP A 194 -33.53 5.25 -19.84
CA ASP A 194 -33.60 5.05 -18.39
C ASP A 194 -32.21 4.72 -17.83
N ALA A 195 -31.71 5.54 -16.91
CA ALA A 195 -30.34 5.42 -16.42
C ALA A 195 -30.11 4.11 -15.66
N ALA A 196 -31.07 3.66 -14.84
CA ALA A 196 -30.93 2.41 -14.09
C ALA A 196 -30.89 1.18 -15.02
N THR A 197 -31.81 1.14 -15.99
CA THR A 197 -31.87 0.09 -17.00
C THR A 197 -30.61 0.09 -17.88
N HIS A 198 -30.11 1.27 -18.26
CA HIS A 198 -28.88 1.39 -19.04
C HIS A 198 -27.66 0.89 -18.25
N LEU A 199 -27.53 1.25 -16.97
CA LEU A 199 -26.47 0.75 -16.09
C LEU A 199 -26.47 -0.78 -16.00
N LEU A 200 -27.65 -1.40 -15.87
CA LEU A 200 -27.80 -2.86 -15.82
C LEU A 200 -27.42 -3.55 -17.13
N SER A 201 -27.43 -2.85 -18.27
CA SER A 201 -27.02 -3.41 -19.56
C SER A 201 -25.52 -3.75 -19.62
N PHE A 202 -24.70 -3.10 -18.79
CA PHE A 202 -23.26 -3.36 -18.69
C PHE A 202 -22.91 -4.53 -17.76
N LEU A 203 -23.91 -5.13 -17.11
CA LEU A 203 -23.76 -6.18 -16.10
C LEU A 203 -24.24 -7.53 -16.62
N ASP A 204 -23.59 -8.60 -16.15
CA ASP A 204 -23.87 -9.99 -16.51
C ASP A 204 -24.95 -10.64 -15.61
N CYS A 205 -25.84 -9.85 -15.02
CA CYS A 205 -26.90 -10.36 -14.16
C CYS A 205 -28.13 -10.85 -14.95
N PRO A 206 -28.75 -11.99 -14.54
CA PRO A 206 -29.99 -12.50 -15.13
C PRO A 206 -31.17 -11.53 -15.04
N ALA A 207 -32.19 -11.72 -15.89
CA ALA A 207 -33.36 -10.86 -15.94
C ALA A 207 -34.11 -10.74 -14.60
N GLY A 208 -34.25 -11.84 -13.85
CA GLY A 208 -34.88 -11.81 -12.52
C GLY A 208 -34.15 -10.94 -11.52
N VAL A 209 -32.81 -10.97 -11.53
CA VAL A 209 -31.96 -10.14 -10.67
C VAL A 209 -32.05 -8.67 -11.09
N ARG A 210 -32.07 -8.40 -12.39
CA ARG A 210 -32.28 -7.04 -12.91
C ARG A 210 -33.60 -6.46 -12.42
N ALA A 211 -34.68 -7.24 -12.50
CA ALA A 211 -35.99 -6.83 -12.02
C ALA A 211 -36.00 -6.57 -10.50
N GLU A 212 -35.32 -7.38 -9.71
CA GLU A 212 -35.17 -7.18 -8.26
C GLU A 212 -34.40 -5.90 -7.92
N ILE A 213 -33.32 -5.60 -8.65
CA ILE A 213 -32.55 -4.37 -8.45
C ILE A 213 -33.41 -3.14 -8.79
N LEU A 214 -34.16 -3.20 -9.90
CA LEU A 214 -35.03 -2.12 -10.33
C LEU A 214 -36.20 -1.90 -9.38
N SER A 215 -36.81 -2.96 -8.85
CA SER A 215 -37.92 -2.85 -7.90
C SER A 215 -37.49 -2.25 -6.54
N GLY A 216 -36.20 -2.32 -6.22
CA GLY A 216 -35.61 -1.65 -5.06
C GLY A 216 -35.46 -0.13 -5.21
N LEU A 217 -35.61 0.42 -6.41
CA LEU A 217 -35.53 1.86 -6.65
C LEU A 217 -36.89 2.55 -6.43
N PRO A 218 -36.92 3.81 -5.95
CA PRO A 218 -38.14 4.60 -5.91
C PRO A 218 -38.79 4.74 -7.29
N LEU A 219 -40.12 4.76 -7.35
CA LEU A 219 -40.88 4.88 -8.60
C LEU A 219 -40.47 6.13 -9.42
N HIS A 220 -40.23 7.25 -8.73
CA HIS A 220 -39.83 8.53 -9.34
C HIS A 220 -38.31 8.77 -9.35
N HIS A 221 -37.49 7.71 -9.26
CA HIS A 221 -36.03 7.83 -9.21
C HIS A 221 -35.40 8.68 -10.34
N PRO A 222 -35.93 8.75 -11.59
CA PRO A 222 -35.31 9.58 -12.63
C PRO A 222 -35.33 11.08 -12.31
N ILE A 223 -36.28 11.50 -11.45
CA ILE A 223 -36.49 12.89 -11.04
C ILE A 223 -35.91 13.12 -9.63
N SER A 224 -36.08 12.16 -8.72
CA SER A 224 -35.76 12.35 -7.30
C SER A 224 -34.33 11.98 -6.91
N LEU A 225 -33.68 11.07 -7.63
CA LEU A 225 -32.34 10.60 -7.29
C LEU A 225 -31.29 11.14 -8.26
N SER A 226 -30.12 11.47 -7.72
CA SER A 226 -28.94 11.77 -8.52
C SER A 226 -28.43 10.53 -9.27
N LEU A 227 -27.71 10.72 -10.39
CA LEU A 227 -27.05 9.62 -11.08
C LEU A 227 -26.13 8.80 -10.16
N ALA A 228 -25.44 9.46 -9.23
CA ALA A 228 -24.59 8.79 -8.26
C ALA A 228 -25.38 7.85 -7.33
N GLU A 229 -26.59 8.23 -6.93
CA GLU A 229 -27.45 7.41 -6.06
C GLU A 229 -28.04 6.23 -6.81
N VAL A 230 -28.56 6.46 -8.03
CA VAL A 230 -29.05 5.39 -8.90
C VAL A 230 -27.94 4.38 -9.17
N LYS A 231 -26.75 4.86 -9.55
CA LYS A 231 -25.59 4.00 -9.78
C LYS A 231 -25.20 3.19 -8.54
N ARG A 232 -25.13 3.83 -7.36
CA ARG A 232 -24.80 3.14 -6.11
C ARG A 232 -25.81 2.05 -5.78
N ALA A 233 -27.10 2.30 -5.95
CA ALA A 233 -28.15 1.31 -5.73
C ALA A 233 -28.00 0.10 -6.68
N VAL A 234 -27.78 0.36 -7.98
CA VAL A 234 -27.55 -0.69 -8.99
C VAL A 234 -26.28 -1.49 -8.67
N LEU A 235 -25.17 -0.81 -8.37
CA LEU A 235 -23.88 -1.43 -8.05
C LEU A 235 -23.97 -2.34 -6.82
N ARG A 236 -24.60 -1.86 -5.74
CA ARG A 236 -24.73 -2.62 -4.49
C ARG A 236 -25.64 -3.84 -4.67
N GLY A 237 -26.75 -3.68 -5.40
CA GLY A 237 -27.62 -4.79 -5.77
C GLY A 237 -26.88 -5.85 -6.60
N TYR A 238 -26.09 -5.41 -7.58
CA TYR A 238 -25.24 -6.30 -8.36
C TYR A 238 -24.19 -7.03 -7.52
N LEU A 239 -23.49 -6.33 -6.63
CA LEU A 239 -22.48 -6.94 -5.76
C LEU A 239 -23.10 -7.96 -4.79
N ALA A 240 -24.27 -7.64 -4.21
CA ALA A 240 -24.99 -8.54 -3.32
C ALA A 240 -25.29 -9.87 -4.02
N TRP A 241 -25.85 -9.80 -5.23
CA TRP A 241 -26.09 -10.98 -6.07
C TRP A 241 -24.79 -11.69 -6.46
N ARG A 242 -23.84 -10.96 -7.05
CA ARG A 242 -22.63 -11.54 -7.66
C ARG A 242 -21.71 -12.22 -6.65
N LEU A 243 -21.66 -11.69 -5.43
CA LEU A 243 -20.84 -12.25 -4.33
C LEU A 243 -21.66 -13.14 -3.38
N GLY A 244 -22.97 -13.34 -3.62
CA GLY A 244 -23.83 -14.15 -2.78
C GLY A 244 -23.90 -13.67 -1.32
N CYS A 245 -24.03 -12.36 -1.11
CA CYS A 245 -23.97 -11.72 0.20
C CYS A 245 -25.17 -10.82 0.46
N SER A 246 -25.42 -10.52 1.74
CA SER A 246 -26.54 -9.68 2.16
C SER A 246 -26.24 -8.20 1.90
N ARG A 247 -27.30 -7.37 1.91
CA ARG A 247 -27.15 -5.91 1.73
C ARG A 247 -26.31 -5.29 2.84
N GLU A 248 -26.42 -5.79 4.06
CA GLU A 248 -25.66 -5.33 5.23
C GLU A 248 -24.16 -5.65 5.10
N GLU A 249 -23.82 -6.82 4.55
CA GLU A 249 -22.44 -7.20 4.25
C GLU A 249 -21.82 -6.28 3.20
N ILE A 250 -22.58 -5.92 2.16
CA ILE A 250 -22.17 -4.93 1.15
C ILE A 250 -22.03 -3.53 1.75
N ASP A 251 -22.95 -3.11 2.61
CA ASP A 251 -22.85 -1.81 3.28
C ASP A 251 -21.62 -1.74 4.19
N ALA A 252 -21.27 -2.82 4.89
CA ALA A 252 -20.04 -2.93 5.67
C ALA A 252 -18.78 -2.88 4.77
N LEU A 253 -18.81 -3.57 3.64
CA LEU A 253 -17.74 -3.54 2.63
C LEU A 253 -17.51 -2.11 2.12
N VAL A 254 -18.57 -1.43 1.70
CA VAL A 254 -18.49 -0.06 1.17
C VAL A 254 -18.12 0.94 2.26
N LYS A 255 -18.58 0.74 3.50
CA LYS A 255 -18.12 1.56 4.64
C LYS A 255 -16.61 1.42 4.86
N LYS A 256 -16.07 0.21 4.70
CA LYS A 256 -14.62 -0.05 4.80
C LYS A 256 -13.85 0.46 3.59
N TYR A 257 -14.43 0.38 2.38
CA TYR A 257 -13.82 0.80 1.12
C TYR A 257 -14.78 1.68 0.29
N PRO A 258 -14.95 2.97 0.64
CA PRO A 258 -15.95 3.84 0.01
C PRO A 258 -15.75 4.03 -1.49
N SER A 259 -14.52 3.88 -1.98
CA SER A 259 -14.18 3.98 -3.40
C SER A 259 -14.86 2.93 -4.28
N VAL A 260 -15.34 1.81 -3.71
CA VAL A 260 -16.07 0.77 -4.44
C VAL A 260 -17.33 1.33 -5.09
N ASP A 261 -18.07 2.20 -4.39
CA ASP A 261 -19.30 2.83 -4.90
C ASP A 261 -19.06 3.68 -6.16
N ASN A 262 -17.84 4.19 -6.34
CA ASN A 262 -17.47 5.03 -7.47
C ASN A 262 -16.83 4.25 -8.62
N ARG A 263 -16.64 2.94 -8.48
CA ARG A 263 -16.03 2.08 -9.51
C ARG A 263 -16.98 1.92 -10.70
N SER A 264 -16.40 1.72 -11.88
CA SER A 264 -17.16 1.49 -13.12
C SER A 264 -17.77 0.10 -13.02
N LEU A 265 -19.02 -0.04 -13.44
CA LEU A 265 -19.72 -1.32 -13.46
C LEU A 265 -19.00 -2.31 -14.39
N GLN A 266 -18.54 -1.84 -15.55
CA GLN A 266 -17.74 -2.65 -16.48
C GLN A 266 -16.43 -3.12 -15.83
N PHE A 267 -15.71 -2.20 -15.17
CA PHE A 267 -14.46 -2.52 -14.47
C PHE A 267 -14.67 -3.48 -13.32
N LEU A 268 -15.74 -3.28 -12.55
CA LEU A 268 -16.07 -4.11 -11.40
C LEU A 268 -16.45 -5.53 -11.85
N ARG A 269 -17.32 -5.65 -12.86
CA ARG A 269 -17.68 -6.94 -13.47
C ARG A 269 -16.45 -7.70 -13.94
N HIS A 270 -15.60 -7.04 -14.75
CA HIS A 270 -14.40 -7.66 -15.30
C HIS A 270 -13.37 -8.01 -14.22
N THR A 271 -13.20 -7.14 -13.23
CA THR A 271 -12.35 -7.44 -12.06
C THR A 271 -12.84 -8.67 -11.32
N ILE A 272 -14.14 -8.77 -11.04
CA ILE A 272 -14.69 -9.95 -10.35
C ILE A 272 -14.47 -11.21 -11.19
N GLU A 273 -14.72 -11.15 -12.50
CA GLU A 273 -14.48 -12.26 -13.41
C GLU A 273 -13.02 -12.73 -13.39
N LEU A 274 -12.06 -11.81 -13.46
CA LEU A 274 -10.64 -12.12 -13.38
C LEU A 274 -10.27 -12.76 -12.04
N LEU A 275 -10.75 -12.19 -10.94
CA LEU A 275 -10.50 -12.72 -9.59
C LEU A 275 -11.02 -14.15 -9.45
N THR A 276 -12.21 -14.45 -9.96
CA THR A 276 -12.88 -15.72 -9.75
C THR A 276 -12.40 -16.80 -10.72
N ASN A 277 -12.30 -16.46 -12.00
CA ASN A 277 -12.08 -17.43 -13.06
C ASN A 277 -10.58 -17.66 -13.30
N HIS A 278 -9.74 -16.64 -13.11
CA HIS A 278 -8.32 -16.70 -13.45
C HIS A 278 -7.40 -16.75 -12.24
N PHE A 279 -7.71 -16.01 -11.18
CA PHE A 279 -6.96 -16.07 -9.91
C PHE A 279 -7.51 -17.11 -8.93
N HIS A 280 -8.58 -17.81 -9.30
CA HIS A 280 -9.25 -18.83 -8.47
C HIS A 280 -9.60 -18.34 -7.06
N MET A 281 -9.83 -17.03 -6.89
CA MET A 281 -10.33 -16.48 -5.65
C MET A 281 -11.84 -16.74 -5.59
N PRO A 282 -12.31 -17.63 -4.69
CA PRO A 282 -13.72 -17.95 -4.66
C PRO A 282 -14.55 -16.70 -4.35
N CYS A 283 -15.69 -16.55 -5.04
CA CYS A 283 -16.72 -15.56 -4.71
C CYS A 283 -17.23 -15.69 -3.27
N SER A 284 -16.93 -16.80 -2.59
CA SER A 284 -17.41 -17.09 -1.25
C SER A 284 -17.11 -15.93 -0.29
N LYS A 285 -18.03 -15.74 0.67
CA LYS A 285 -18.05 -14.62 1.63
C LYS A 285 -16.71 -14.32 2.33
N ALA A 286 -15.77 -15.26 2.37
CA ALA A 286 -14.50 -15.10 3.08
C ALA A 286 -13.38 -14.46 2.24
N SER A 287 -13.32 -14.63 0.91
CA SER A 287 -12.11 -14.21 0.17
C SER A 287 -12.20 -12.75 -0.29
N ILE A 288 -13.13 -12.45 -1.20
CA ILE A 288 -13.26 -11.10 -1.80
C ILE A 288 -13.79 -10.09 -0.78
N LEU A 289 -14.81 -10.43 0.02
CA LEU A 289 -15.38 -9.48 1.00
C LEU A 289 -14.38 -9.10 2.10
N ARG A 290 -13.60 -10.05 2.63
CA ARG A 290 -12.55 -9.73 3.63
C ARG A 290 -11.48 -8.80 3.05
N ASN A 291 -11.19 -8.99 1.76
CA ASN A 291 -10.18 -8.26 1.00
C ASN A 291 -10.79 -7.26 0.02
N GLY A 292 -11.88 -6.56 0.38
CA GLY A 292 -12.62 -5.68 -0.55
C GLY A 292 -11.81 -4.66 -1.36
N PHE A 293 -10.59 -4.31 -0.94
CA PHE A 293 -9.66 -3.52 -1.73
C PHE A 293 -9.31 -4.16 -3.08
N VAL A 294 -9.44 -5.47 -3.26
CA VAL A 294 -9.17 -6.14 -4.56
C VAL A 294 -10.17 -5.73 -5.63
N LEU A 295 -11.38 -5.31 -5.25
CA LEU A 295 -12.38 -4.75 -6.18
C LEU A 295 -11.96 -3.40 -6.76
N LEU A 296 -10.97 -2.74 -6.16
CA LEU A 296 -10.40 -1.48 -6.63
C LEU A 296 -9.26 -1.71 -7.62
N ALA A 297 -8.81 -2.95 -7.82
CA ALA A 297 -7.78 -3.27 -8.80
C ALA A 297 -8.23 -2.86 -10.22
N HIS A 298 -7.27 -2.46 -11.04
CA HIS A 298 -7.53 -2.19 -12.45
C HIS A 298 -7.56 -3.51 -13.23
N PRO A 299 -8.60 -3.81 -14.02
CA PRO A 299 -8.66 -5.07 -14.75
C PRO A 299 -7.46 -5.26 -15.69
N GLY A 300 -7.06 -4.21 -16.41
CA GLY A 300 -5.84 -4.27 -17.25
C GLY A 300 -4.55 -4.55 -16.47
N ASN A 301 -4.49 -4.20 -15.18
CA ASN A 301 -3.34 -4.60 -14.34
C ASN A 301 -3.39 -6.08 -13.99
N LEU A 302 -4.58 -6.61 -13.66
CA LEU A 302 -4.78 -8.03 -13.39
C LEU A 302 -4.45 -8.89 -14.62
N GLU A 303 -4.87 -8.45 -15.81
CA GLU A 303 -4.49 -9.07 -17.10
C GLU A 303 -2.98 -9.00 -17.34
N ALA A 304 -2.36 -7.85 -17.07
CA ALA A 304 -0.90 -7.69 -17.16
C ALA A 304 -0.17 -8.62 -16.19
N GLN A 305 -0.68 -8.82 -14.97
CA GLN A 305 -0.12 -9.79 -14.04
C GLN A 305 -0.23 -11.21 -14.57
N LEU A 306 -1.41 -11.63 -15.03
CA LEU A 306 -1.63 -12.98 -15.59
C LEU A 306 -0.75 -13.27 -16.81
N SER A 307 -0.49 -12.25 -17.65
CA SER A 307 0.29 -12.40 -18.89
C SER A 307 1.79 -12.27 -18.69
N GLN A 308 2.24 -11.30 -17.86
CA GLN A 308 3.65 -10.92 -17.73
C GLN A 308 4.30 -11.50 -16.47
N VAL A 309 3.54 -11.72 -15.40
CA VAL A 309 4.04 -12.15 -14.09
C VAL A 309 3.62 -13.61 -13.87
N ARG A 310 4.29 -14.55 -14.55
CA ARG A 310 3.95 -15.97 -14.43
C ARG A 310 4.40 -16.55 -13.09
N HIS A 311 5.65 -16.31 -12.72
CA HIS A 311 6.26 -16.84 -11.49
C HIS A 311 6.98 -15.75 -10.72
N LEU A 312 6.84 -15.77 -9.40
CA LEU A 312 7.57 -14.93 -8.44
C LEU A 312 8.12 -15.81 -7.31
N ALA A 313 8.95 -15.24 -6.44
CA ALA A 313 9.49 -15.92 -5.25
C ALA A 313 10.12 -17.30 -5.56
N GLY A 314 10.87 -17.36 -6.67
CA GLY A 314 11.56 -18.55 -7.16
C GLY A 314 10.65 -19.71 -7.58
N GLY A 315 9.47 -19.40 -8.15
CA GLY A 315 8.68 -20.39 -8.89
C GLY A 315 7.20 -20.47 -8.52
N LEU A 316 6.72 -19.67 -7.56
CA LEU A 316 5.31 -19.65 -7.20
C LEU A 316 4.48 -18.93 -8.27
N ASP A 317 3.40 -19.56 -8.69
CA ASP A 317 2.47 -18.97 -9.65
C ASP A 317 1.76 -17.76 -9.01
N VAL A 318 1.57 -16.69 -9.81
CA VAL A 318 0.91 -15.47 -9.33
C VAL A 318 -0.50 -15.71 -8.80
N ARG A 319 -1.19 -16.75 -9.28
CA ARG A 319 -2.52 -17.18 -8.80
C ARG A 319 -2.46 -17.72 -7.38
N GLU A 320 -1.45 -18.52 -7.07
CA GLU A 320 -1.25 -19.03 -5.71
C GLU A 320 -0.89 -17.88 -4.75
N LEU A 321 -0.03 -16.97 -5.21
CA LEU A 321 0.36 -15.79 -4.44
C LEU A 321 -0.81 -14.85 -4.18
N ALA A 322 -1.78 -14.75 -5.09
CA ALA A 322 -3.00 -13.98 -4.88
C ALA A 322 -3.83 -14.51 -3.69
N GLY A 323 -3.86 -15.84 -3.49
CA GLY A 323 -4.50 -16.46 -2.33
C GLY A 323 -3.77 -16.17 -1.01
N LEU A 324 -2.44 -16.22 -1.03
CA LEU A 324 -1.60 -15.97 0.15
C LEU A 324 -1.51 -14.48 0.52
N CYS A 325 -1.46 -13.61 -0.48
CA CYS A 325 -1.31 -12.18 -0.32
C CYS A 325 -2.17 -11.40 -1.35
N PRO A 326 -3.48 -11.24 -1.11
CA PRO A 326 -4.38 -10.57 -2.05
C PRO A 326 -3.99 -9.12 -2.38
N ARG A 327 -3.21 -8.47 -1.51
CA ARG A 327 -2.70 -7.10 -1.73
C ARG A 327 -1.85 -7.00 -3.00
N LEU A 328 -1.20 -8.08 -3.45
CA LEU A 328 -0.39 -8.11 -4.67
C LEU A 328 -1.19 -7.78 -5.93
N LEU A 329 -2.48 -8.11 -5.95
CA LEU A 329 -3.36 -7.85 -7.09
C LEU A 329 -3.56 -6.35 -7.37
N THR A 330 -3.32 -5.51 -6.36
CA THR A 330 -3.38 -4.05 -6.48
C THR A 330 -2.07 -3.41 -6.91
N VAL A 331 -0.97 -4.18 -6.92
CA VAL A 331 0.36 -3.68 -7.29
C VAL A 331 0.52 -3.73 -8.82
N PRO A 332 1.08 -2.69 -9.46
CA PRO A 332 1.37 -2.74 -10.90
C PRO A 332 2.24 -3.95 -11.28
N ALA A 333 1.88 -4.67 -12.34
CA ALA A 333 2.63 -5.85 -12.82
C ALA A 333 4.12 -5.54 -13.06
N GLU A 334 4.41 -4.36 -13.65
CA GLU A 334 5.78 -3.86 -13.86
C GLU A 334 6.58 -3.74 -12.56
N ASN A 335 5.92 -3.34 -11.46
CA ASN A 335 6.58 -3.17 -10.17
C ASN A 335 6.89 -4.53 -9.57
N LEU A 336 5.99 -5.52 -9.69
CA LEU A 336 6.29 -6.90 -9.25
C LEU A 336 7.54 -7.45 -9.94
N ILE A 337 7.66 -7.24 -11.25
CA ILE A 337 8.83 -7.67 -12.04
C ILE A 337 10.09 -6.92 -11.60
N ARG A 338 10.02 -5.59 -11.40
CA ARG A 338 11.15 -4.79 -10.92
C ARG A 338 11.62 -5.24 -9.55
N VAL A 339 10.68 -5.48 -8.62
CA VAL A 339 11.01 -5.96 -7.27
C VAL A 339 11.66 -7.34 -7.33
N GLU A 340 11.15 -8.27 -8.13
CA GLU A 340 11.77 -9.60 -8.29
C GLU A 340 13.23 -9.50 -8.74
N ARG A 341 13.49 -8.71 -9.80
CA ARG A 341 14.85 -8.48 -10.32
C ARG A 341 15.75 -7.82 -9.29
N LEU A 342 15.23 -6.86 -8.54
CA LEU A 342 15.97 -6.16 -7.49
C LEU A 342 16.36 -7.11 -6.36
N LEU A 343 15.43 -7.94 -5.88
CA LEU A 343 15.70 -8.94 -4.84
C LEU A 343 16.78 -9.93 -5.30
N GLN A 344 16.69 -10.42 -6.54
CA GLN A 344 17.70 -11.30 -7.14
C GLN A 344 19.07 -10.62 -7.25
N ALA A 345 19.12 -9.35 -7.69
CA ALA A 345 20.36 -8.58 -7.79
C ALA A 345 21.04 -8.37 -6.43
N HIS A 346 20.27 -8.27 -5.35
CA HIS A 346 20.77 -8.22 -3.98
C HIS A 346 21.08 -9.61 -3.37
N GLY A 347 21.00 -10.69 -4.16
CA GLY A 347 21.29 -12.05 -3.69
C GLY A 347 20.27 -12.58 -2.67
N VAL A 348 19.05 -12.05 -2.69
CA VAL A 348 17.97 -12.53 -1.83
C VAL A 348 17.46 -13.86 -2.38
N THR A 349 17.47 -14.91 -1.57
CA THR A 349 17.07 -16.24 -2.02
C THR A 349 15.55 -16.39 -2.07
N PRO A 350 15.00 -17.22 -2.97
CA PRO A 350 13.58 -17.52 -3.03
C PRO A 350 12.95 -17.90 -1.69
N ALA A 351 13.67 -18.67 -0.86
CA ALA A 351 13.21 -19.10 0.46
C ALA A 351 13.01 -17.93 1.43
N GLN A 352 13.78 -16.84 1.30
CA GLN A 352 13.58 -15.61 2.08
C GLN A 352 12.32 -14.89 1.58
N VAL A 353 12.15 -14.79 0.26
CA VAL A 353 10.99 -14.11 -0.35
C VAL A 353 9.68 -14.83 -0.02
N GLN A 354 9.65 -16.16 -0.08
CA GLN A 354 8.46 -16.95 0.28
C GLN A 354 8.03 -16.74 1.73
N ARG A 355 8.97 -16.49 2.65
CA ARG A 355 8.66 -16.13 4.04
C ARG A 355 8.21 -14.68 4.22
N CYS A 356 8.43 -13.82 3.22
CA CYS A 356 8.06 -12.41 3.24
C CYS A 356 7.41 -11.97 1.92
N ILE A 357 6.41 -12.69 1.41
CA ILE A 357 5.73 -12.39 0.13
C ILE A 357 5.21 -10.93 0.09
N ARG A 358 4.86 -10.38 1.25
CA ARG A 358 4.39 -8.99 1.39
C ARG A 358 5.42 -7.95 0.90
N ILE A 359 6.69 -8.32 0.74
CA ILE A 359 7.73 -7.41 0.24
C ILE A 359 7.36 -6.77 -1.10
N TYR A 360 6.68 -7.51 -1.99
CA TYR A 360 6.22 -7.01 -3.29
C TYR A 360 5.18 -5.89 -3.22
N SER A 361 4.60 -5.63 -2.03
CA SER A 361 3.69 -4.49 -1.83
C SER A 361 4.41 -3.15 -1.62
N LEU A 362 5.74 -3.15 -1.46
CA LEU A 362 6.55 -1.95 -1.35
C LEU A 362 7.01 -1.45 -2.73
N SER A 363 7.36 -0.17 -2.82
CA SER A 363 7.96 0.36 -4.05
C SER A 363 9.39 -0.20 -4.23
N PRO A 364 9.83 -0.44 -5.48
CA PRO A 364 11.20 -0.87 -5.77
C PRO A 364 12.24 0.03 -5.12
N GLU A 365 12.03 1.35 -5.18
CA GLU A 365 12.95 2.36 -4.64
C GLU A 365 13.07 2.25 -3.11
N THR A 366 11.97 1.98 -2.42
CA THR A 366 11.96 1.76 -0.97
C THR A 366 12.71 0.50 -0.58
N ILE A 367 12.55 -0.58 -1.35
CA ILE A 367 13.23 -1.85 -1.10
C ILE A 367 14.73 -1.67 -1.32
N GLU A 368 15.13 -1.02 -2.41
CA GLU A 368 16.53 -0.79 -2.76
C GLU A 368 17.24 0.04 -1.69
N ALA A 369 16.67 1.18 -1.31
CA ALA A 369 17.22 2.04 -0.27
C ALA A 369 17.41 1.27 1.06
N ARG A 370 16.43 0.45 1.46
CA ARG A 370 16.49 -0.33 2.71
C ARG A 370 17.47 -1.50 2.63
N LEU A 371 17.61 -2.16 1.48
CA LEU A 371 18.62 -3.22 1.28
C LEU A 371 20.04 -2.63 1.27
N GLN A 372 20.24 -1.47 0.66
CA GLN A 372 21.50 -0.72 0.70
C GLN A 372 21.85 -0.24 2.11
N GLU A 373 20.86 0.08 2.94
CA GLU A 373 21.07 0.44 4.33
C GLU A 373 21.48 -0.77 5.18
N ILE A 374 20.80 -1.91 5.00
CA ILE A 374 21.10 -3.16 5.71
C ILE A 374 22.50 -3.68 5.37
N SER A 375 22.91 -3.60 4.10
CA SER A 375 24.26 -4.03 3.66
C SER A 375 25.41 -3.14 4.16
N LYS A 376 25.12 -2.00 4.80
CA LYS A 376 26.16 -1.18 5.46
C LYS A 376 26.46 -1.64 6.88
N VAL A 377 25.67 -2.57 7.42
CA VAL A 377 25.76 -3.05 8.80
C VAL A 377 26.40 -4.43 8.77
N ALA A 378 27.67 -4.51 9.20
CA ALA A 378 28.48 -5.72 9.13
C ALA A 378 27.86 -6.92 9.87
N GLU A 379 27.07 -6.67 10.92
CA GLU A 379 26.34 -7.68 11.67
C GLU A 379 25.29 -8.41 10.83
N PHE A 380 24.75 -7.74 9.80
CA PHE A 380 23.77 -8.33 8.88
C PHE A 380 24.40 -9.04 7.69
N ASP A 381 25.64 -8.71 7.32
CA ASP A 381 26.35 -9.39 6.24
C ASP A 381 26.54 -10.89 6.55
N VAL A 382 26.93 -11.20 7.79
CA VAL A 382 27.06 -12.58 8.28
C VAL A 382 25.74 -13.34 8.28
N ARG A 383 24.61 -12.61 8.27
CA ARG A 383 23.26 -13.18 8.35
C ARG A 383 22.46 -12.92 7.07
N ARG A 384 23.15 -12.69 5.95
CA ARG A 384 22.51 -12.36 4.67
C ARG A 384 21.54 -13.45 4.21
N GLU A 385 21.84 -14.70 4.52
CA GLU A 385 20.99 -15.86 4.21
C GLU A 385 19.81 -16.06 5.18
N CYS A 386 19.76 -15.28 6.27
CA CYS A 386 18.73 -15.42 7.29
C CYS A 386 17.33 -15.21 6.66
N PRO A 387 16.39 -16.16 6.79
CA PRO A 387 15.10 -16.03 6.13
C PRO A 387 14.21 -14.90 6.60
N ARG A 388 14.52 -14.31 7.75
CA ARG A 388 13.80 -13.17 8.33
C ARG A 388 14.44 -11.83 8.03
N LEU A 389 15.57 -11.78 7.33
CA LEU A 389 16.24 -10.53 6.96
C LEU A 389 15.28 -9.60 6.18
N LEU A 390 14.51 -10.16 5.23
CA LEU A 390 13.51 -9.39 4.49
C LEU A 390 12.40 -8.79 5.36
N ASN A 391 12.11 -9.36 6.54
CA ASN A 391 11.15 -8.77 7.45
C ASN A 391 11.67 -7.44 8.02
N LEU A 392 13.00 -7.26 8.13
CA LEU A 392 13.58 -5.97 8.51
C LEU A 392 13.42 -4.95 7.40
N VAL A 393 13.57 -5.36 6.14
CA VAL A 393 13.29 -4.50 4.98
C VAL A 393 11.82 -4.08 4.99
N TYR A 394 10.90 -5.03 5.16
CA TYR A 394 9.47 -4.75 5.13
C TYR A 394 9.01 -3.89 6.31
N TYR A 395 9.44 -4.22 7.52
CA TYR A 395 9.09 -3.54 8.77
C TYR A 395 10.16 -2.56 9.27
N ALA A 396 10.93 -1.92 8.37
CA ALA A 396 12.07 -1.09 8.74
C ALA A 396 11.74 -0.01 9.78
N SER A 397 10.61 0.70 9.64
CA SER A 397 10.20 1.73 10.61
C SER A 397 9.96 1.14 12.02
N LYS A 398 9.36 -0.06 12.10
CA LYS A 398 9.16 -0.75 13.38
C LYS A 398 10.49 -1.22 13.97
N ALA A 399 11.37 -1.75 13.15
CA ALA A 399 12.70 -2.17 13.58
C ALA A 399 13.51 -0.98 14.13
N ARG A 400 13.49 0.17 13.45
CA ARG A 400 14.14 1.42 13.92
C ARG A 400 13.58 1.90 15.25
N HIS A 401 12.26 1.97 15.38
CA HIS A 401 11.63 2.38 16.64
C HIS A 401 11.95 1.42 17.79
N ARG A 402 12.00 0.11 17.53
CA ARG A 402 12.41 -0.89 18.53
C ARG A 402 13.87 -0.73 18.95
N LEU A 403 14.76 -0.43 18.01
CA LEU A 403 16.16 -0.12 18.32
C LEU A 403 16.28 1.13 19.20
N GLU A 404 15.50 2.17 18.90
CA GLU A 404 15.46 3.39 19.71
C GLU A 404 15.00 3.11 21.15
N LEU A 405 13.91 2.35 21.32
CA LEU A 405 13.42 1.96 22.65
C LEU A 405 14.44 1.12 23.44
N LEU A 406 15.13 0.19 22.77
CA LEU A 406 16.15 -0.63 23.41
C LEU A 406 17.40 0.20 23.77
N SER A 407 17.74 1.18 22.95
CA SER A 407 18.84 2.12 23.23
C SER A 407 18.54 3.00 24.45
N GLN A 408 17.29 3.44 24.62
CA GLN A 408 16.87 4.22 25.80
C GLN A 408 17.01 3.42 27.10
N LEU A 409 16.91 2.10 27.04
CA LEU A 409 17.13 1.18 28.15
C LEU A 409 18.63 0.83 28.37
N GLY A 410 19.54 1.44 27.62
CA GLY A 410 20.98 1.21 27.76
C GLY A 410 21.51 -0.03 27.05
N HIS A 411 20.72 -0.66 26.16
CA HIS A 411 21.21 -1.81 25.39
C HIS A 411 21.95 -1.35 24.13
N PRO A 412 23.18 -1.85 23.90
CA PRO A 412 23.90 -1.55 22.66
C PRO A 412 23.18 -2.17 21.46
N ALA A 413 22.96 -1.36 20.42
CA ALA A 413 22.24 -1.77 19.21
C ALA A 413 22.83 -3.02 18.52
N GLY A 414 24.13 -3.28 18.66
CA GLY A 414 24.81 -4.44 18.06
C GLY A 414 24.48 -5.79 18.72
N GLY A 415 23.85 -5.81 19.90
CA GLY A 415 23.49 -7.06 20.60
C GLY A 415 22.06 -7.54 20.33
N VAL A 416 21.27 -6.80 19.55
CA VAL A 416 19.83 -7.07 19.38
C VAL A 416 19.61 -8.07 18.24
N SER A 417 19.00 -9.21 18.57
CA SER A 417 18.63 -10.22 17.59
C SER A 417 17.68 -9.70 16.51
N ILE A 418 17.89 -10.13 15.26
CA ILE A 418 16.99 -9.88 14.12
C ILE A 418 15.56 -10.35 14.44
N ASN A 419 15.41 -11.42 15.23
CA ASN A 419 14.12 -11.92 15.66
C ASN A 419 13.39 -10.94 16.58
N VAL A 420 14.10 -10.27 17.49
CA VAL A 420 13.53 -9.23 18.37
C VAL A 420 13.06 -8.02 17.57
N LEU A 421 13.81 -7.64 16.54
CA LEU A 421 13.43 -6.53 15.67
C LEU A 421 12.25 -6.86 14.75
N SER A 422 12.06 -8.14 14.38
CA SER A 422 11.04 -8.59 13.41
C SER A 422 9.80 -9.28 14.01
N MET A 423 9.74 -9.53 15.32
CA MET A 423 8.60 -10.22 15.97
C MET A 423 7.31 -9.38 16.06
N ALA A 424 6.20 -9.97 16.52
CA ALA A 424 4.94 -9.26 16.75
C ALA A 424 5.06 -8.21 17.87
N ALA A 425 4.14 -7.24 17.91
CA ALA A 425 4.16 -6.16 18.91
C ALA A 425 3.98 -6.68 20.34
N SER A 426 3.08 -7.66 20.53
CA SER A 426 2.85 -8.33 21.82
C SER A 426 4.09 -9.08 22.31
N ASP A 427 4.75 -9.82 21.41
CA ASP A 427 5.98 -10.56 21.74
C ASP A 427 7.13 -9.60 22.08
N PHE A 428 7.25 -8.51 21.33
CA PHE A 428 8.25 -7.48 21.61
C PHE A 428 8.00 -6.81 22.96
N ALA A 429 6.74 -6.44 23.25
CA ALA A 429 6.38 -5.87 24.54
C ALA A 429 6.72 -6.83 25.69
N ARG A 430 6.43 -8.13 25.52
CA ARG A 430 6.83 -9.15 26.50
C ARG A 430 8.35 -9.14 26.72
N VAL A 431 9.16 -9.23 25.67
CA VAL A 431 10.64 -9.21 25.74
C VAL A 431 11.17 -7.88 26.31
N PHE A 432 10.50 -6.78 26.01
CA PHE A 432 10.85 -5.45 26.49
C PHE A 432 10.63 -5.34 28.00
N TYR A 433 9.43 -5.69 28.49
CA TYR A 433 9.04 -5.55 29.90
C TYR A 433 9.55 -6.68 30.81
N SER A 434 9.70 -7.91 30.30
CA SER A 434 10.14 -9.05 31.12
C SER A 434 11.63 -9.05 31.42
N GLY A 435 12.43 -8.23 30.73
CA GLY A 435 13.88 -8.25 30.83
C GLY A 435 14.53 -9.57 30.40
N SER A 436 13.76 -10.48 29.78
CA SER A 436 14.26 -11.80 29.34
C SER A 436 15.38 -11.63 28.33
N ASP A 437 16.30 -12.61 28.28
CA ASP A 437 17.46 -12.57 27.40
C ASP A 437 17.04 -12.27 25.95
N ARG A 438 17.59 -11.17 25.44
CA ARG A 438 17.26 -10.58 24.14
C ARG A 438 18.26 -11.01 23.06
N GLY A 439 19.38 -11.59 23.49
CA GLY A 439 20.28 -12.35 22.62
C GLY A 439 19.74 -13.75 22.42
N ARG A 440 19.85 -14.28 21.20
CA ARG A 440 19.68 -15.72 21.00
C ARG A 440 21.08 -16.32 20.92
N PRO A 441 21.48 -17.19 21.87
CA PRO A 441 22.81 -17.81 21.87
C PRO A 441 23.15 -18.45 20.53
N ARG A 442 22.16 -19.07 19.89
CA ARG A 442 22.26 -19.63 18.54
C ARG A 442 22.65 -18.62 17.47
N GLU A 443 22.10 -17.41 17.49
CA GLU A 443 22.43 -16.38 16.51
C GLU A 443 23.84 -15.81 16.73
N THR A 444 24.29 -15.76 17.98
CA THR A 444 25.66 -15.39 18.34
C THR A 444 26.62 -16.50 17.92
N ALA A 445 26.26 -17.77 18.13
CA ALA A 445 27.03 -18.93 17.71
C ALA A 445 27.16 -19.00 16.18
N GLU A 446 26.07 -18.79 15.43
CA GLU A 446 26.09 -18.72 13.96
C GLU A 446 27.00 -17.57 13.46
N TYR A 447 26.96 -16.41 14.13
CA TYR A 447 27.84 -15.27 13.80
C TYR A 447 29.32 -15.58 14.05
N LEU A 448 29.64 -16.17 15.19
CA LEU A 448 31.01 -16.55 15.56
C LEU A 448 31.52 -17.70 14.67
N ALA A 449 30.69 -18.70 14.38
CA ALA A 449 30.99 -19.80 13.48
C ALA A 449 31.39 -19.29 12.09
N HIS A 450 30.64 -18.33 11.55
CA HIS A 450 30.96 -17.72 10.26
C HIS A 450 32.25 -16.88 10.29
N LEU A 451 32.45 -16.05 11.32
CA LEU A 451 33.70 -15.29 11.49
C LEU A 451 34.94 -16.17 11.63
N LEU A 452 34.78 -17.35 12.23
CA LEU A 452 35.86 -18.29 12.51
C LEU A 452 36.01 -19.37 11.42
N GLY A 453 35.19 -19.35 10.37
CA GLY A 453 35.23 -20.31 9.27
C GLY A 453 34.90 -21.76 9.67
N LYS A 454 34.14 -21.96 10.76
CA LYS A 454 33.71 -23.29 11.23
C LYS A 454 32.22 -23.49 10.88
N PRO A 455 31.84 -24.53 10.12
CA PRO A 455 30.47 -24.66 9.60
C PRO A 455 29.43 -25.13 10.64
N GLU A 456 29.84 -25.65 11.80
CA GLU A 456 28.93 -26.24 12.78
C GLU A 456 28.83 -25.37 14.05
N ALA A 457 27.72 -24.61 14.14
CA ALA A 457 27.41 -23.78 15.30
C ALA A 457 27.10 -24.59 16.57
N GLU A 458 26.75 -25.88 16.44
CA GLU A 458 26.46 -26.78 17.56
C GLU A 458 27.73 -27.23 18.27
N ASP A 459 28.76 -27.66 17.53
CA ASP A 459 30.09 -28.00 18.07
C ASP A 459 30.77 -26.78 18.71
N PHE A 460 30.61 -25.60 18.13
CA PHE A 460 31.13 -24.36 18.71
C PHE A 460 30.39 -23.95 20.01
N MET A 461 29.07 -24.14 20.07
CA MET A 461 28.32 -23.91 21.33
C MET A 461 28.69 -24.92 22.40
N LEU A 462 28.92 -26.19 22.05
CA LEU A 462 29.46 -27.19 22.99
C LEU A 462 30.84 -26.76 23.48
N ASP A 463 31.79 -26.44 22.59
CA ASP A 463 33.14 -25.95 22.92
C ASP A 463 33.15 -24.69 23.84
N VAL A 464 32.22 -23.77 23.61
CA VAL A 464 32.09 -22.53 24.41
C VAL A 464 31.40 -22.79 25.75
N MET A 465 30.42 -23.71 25.80
CA MET A 465 29.72 -24.07 27.04
C MET A 465 30.50 -25.07 27.91
N THR A 466 31.37 -25.92 27.33
CA THR A 466 32.23 -26.87 28.06
C THR A 466 33.49 -26.20 28.62
N GLY A 467 33.79 -24.95 28.24
CA GLY A 467 34.96 -24.21 28.71
C GLY A 467 36.29 -24.70 28.12
N GLU A 468 36.26 -25.64 27.18
CA GLU A 468 37.45 -26.22 26.53
C GLU A 468 38.19 -25.20 25.63
N TRP A 469 37.53 -24.09 25.29
CA TRP A 469 38.14 -22.99 24.54
C TRP A 469 39.24 -22.25 25.32
N CYS A 470 39.07 -22.07 26.64
CA CYS A 470 40.09 -21.42 27.49
C CYS A 470 41.33 -22.30 27.64
N THR A 471 41.18 -23.63 27.57
CA THR A 471 42.31 -24.57 27.73
C THR A 471 43.09 -24.76 26.42
N GLN A 472 42.42 -24.79 25.26
CA GLN A 472 43.12 -24.92 23.97
C GLN A 472 43.88 -23.65 23.54
N THR A 473 43.36 -22.47 23.85
CA THR A 473 44.09 -21.21 23.55
C THR A 473 45.27 -20.97 24.49
N HIS A 474 45.22 -21.45 25.74
CA HIS A 474 46.39 -21.47 26.60
C HIS A 474 47.44 -22.47 26.10
N ALA A 475 47.05 -23.69 25.73
CA ALA A 475 47.98 -24.72 25.26
C ALA A 475 48.73 -24.36 23.96
N LYS A 476 48.08 -23.63 23.02
CA LYS A 476 48.76 -23.14 21.81
C LYS A 476 49.67 -21.92 22.07
N ARG A 477 49.45 -21.16 23.14
CA ARG A 477 50.35 -20.07 23.54
C ARG A 477 51.61 -20.59 24.23
N THR A 478 51.51 -21.68 24.99
CA THR A 478 52.68 -22.32 25.62
C THR A 478 53.58 -23.10 24.64
N LEU A 479 53.06 -23.51 23.48
CA LEU A 479 53.83 -24.24 22.46
C LEU A 479 54.66 -23.35 21.51
N ILE A 480 54.50 -22.02 21.58
CA ILE A 480 55.25 -21.07 20.72
C ILE A 480 56.45 -20.43 21.47
N GLU A 481 56.57 -20.59 22.79
CA GLU A 481 57.66 -20.00 23.60
C GLU A 481 58.82 -20.96 23.94
N THR A 482 58.89 -22.16 23.35
CA THR A 482 60.04 -23.06 23.54
C THR A 482 60.59 -23.57 22.20
N VAL A 483 61.35 -22.72 21.52
CA VAL A 483 62.40 -23.16 20.57
C VAL A 483 63.67 -22.39 20.93
N PRO A 484 64.72 -23.05 21.45
CA PRO A 484 65.98 -22.39 21.75
C PRO A 484 66.80 -22.21 20.46
N VAL A 485 67.42 -21.04 20.32
CA VAL A 485 68.68 -20.86 19.59
C VAL A 485 69.76 -20.57 20.63
#